data_AF-A0A4C1WTK1-F1
#
_entry.id   AF-A0A4C1WTK1-F1
#
_cell.length_a   1.000
_cell.length_b   1.000
_cell.length_c   1.000
_cell.angle_alpha   90.00
_cell.angle_beta   90.00
_cell.angle_gamma   90.00
#
_symmetry.space_group_name_H-M   'P 1'
#
loop_
_entity.id
_entity.type
_entity.pdbx_description
1 polymer ?
#
loop_
_entity_poly.entity_id
_entity_poly.type
_entity_poly.pdbx_seq_one_letter_code
_entity_poly.pdbx_strand_id
1 'polypeptide(L)'
;MKDSFYDHAGGATCEKQKEEFLDKNYAELTTTPPTTGRTWYLPQFAVIHPAKLGKVRDVFDAAVRSGWTSFNDHLLPDLDLQQSLQGVLMRFCQHEIAVAADVEEMFL
;
A
#
# COMPACT_ATOMS: atom_id res chain seq x y z
N MET A 1 15.20 9.26 -14.73
CA MET A 1 14.97 10.11 -13.54
C MET A 1 14.18 9.31 -12.50
N LYS A 2 14.71 8.17 -12.04
CA LYS A 2 14.06 7.24 -11.11
C LYS A 2 15.09 6.62 -10.15
N ASP A 3 16.05 7.39 -9.65
CA ASP A 3 17.16 6.80 -8.88
C ASP A 3 17.51 7.54 -7.57
N SER A 4 16.67 8.46 -7.10
CA SER A 4 16.98 9.28 -5.91
C SER A 4 16.07 9.09 -4.71
N PHE A 5 15.18 8.09 -4.70
CA PHE A 5 14.23 7.86 -3.60
C PHE A 5 14.48 6.58 -2.78
N TYR A 6 15.47 5.77 -3.17
CA TYR A 6 15.87 4.58 -2.41
C TYR A 6 16.95 4.96 -1.40
N ASP A 7 16.56 5.39 -0.21
CA ASP A 7 17.49 5.65 0.88
C ASP A 7 17.77 4.36 1.69
N HIS A 8 19.03 4.11 2.04
CA HIS A 8 19.52 2.87 2.64
C HIS A 8 19.29 2.75 4.15
N ALA A 9 18.39 3.56 4.72
CA ALA A 9 17.99 3.49 6.14
C ALA A 9 16.90 2.43 6.43
N GLY A 10 16.45 1.68 5.41
CA GLY A 10 15.19 0.92 5.42
C GLY A 10 15.10 -0.36 6.27
N GLY A 11 16.19 -0.85 6.86
CA GLY A 11 16.20 -2.12 7.60
C GLY A 11 15.39 -2.08 8.91
N ALA A 12 15.75 -1.17 9.83
CA ALA A 12 15.17 -1.11 11.17
C ALA A 12 13.72 -0.58 11.20
N THR A 13 13.30 0.15 10.15
CA THR A 13 11.92 0.66 10.07
C THR A 13 10.94 -0.39 9.55
N CYS A 14 11.39 -1.27 8.66
CA CYS A 14 10.59 -2.38 8.13
C CYS A 14 10.26 -3.42 9.22
N GLU A 15 11.16 -3.64 10.18
CA GLU A 15 10.93 -4.59 11.29
C GLU A 15 9.82 -4.12 12.22
N LYS A 16 9.82 -2.85 12.63
CA LYS A 16 8.78 -2.29 13.51
C LYS A 16 7.38 -2.32 12.88
N GLN A 17 7.29 -2.06 11.58
CA GLN A 17 5.99 -2.12 10.89
C GLN A 17 5.46 -3.55 10.76
N LYS A 18 6.35 -4.55 10.61
CA LYS A 18 5.92 -5.95 10.63
C LYS A 18 5.31 -6.36 11.97
N GLU A 19 5.90 -5.91 13.09
CA GLU A 19 5.34 -6.14 14.42
C GLU A 19 3.97 -5.50 14.56
N GLU A 20 3.81 -4.24 14.12
CA GLU A 20 2.52 -3.54 14.15
C GLU A 20 1.44 -4.25 13.31
N PHE A 21 1.80 -4.82 12.16
CA PHE A 21 0.87 -5.58 11.32
C PHE A 21 0.41 -6.87 12.03
N LEU A 22 1.27 -7.52 12.80
CA LEU A 22 0.89 -8.67 13.61
C LEU A 22 -0.01 -8.25 14.78
N ASP A 23 0.33 -7.17 15.48
CA ASP A 23 -0.44 -6.67 16.62
C ASP A 23 -1.86 -6.22 16.22
N LYS A 24 -2.00 -5.59 15.04
CA LYS A 24 -3.29 -5.18 14.47
C LYS A 24 -4.05 -6.32 13.77
N ASN A 25 -3.47 -7.51 13.69
CA ASN A 25 -3.99 -8.66 12.95
C ASN A 25 -4.18 -8.40 11.44
N TYR A 26 -3.36 -7.52 10.85
CA TYR A 26 -3.29 -7.30 9.40
C TYR A 26 -2.44 -8.35 8.69
N ALA A 27 -1.55 -9.02 9.42
CA ALA A 27 -0.76 -10.13 8.93
C ALA A 27 -0.73 -11.27 9.95
N GLU A 28 -0.43 -12.46 9.46
CA GLU A 28 -0.17 -13.62 10.31
C GLU A 28 1.16 -14.28 9.91
N LEU A 29 1.80 -14.94 10.87
CA LEU A 29 2.95 -15.78 10.58
C LEU A 29 2.48 -16.99 9.77
N THR A 30 3.08 -17.20 8.60
CA THR A 30 2.75 -18.34 7.76
C THR A 30 3.12 -19.65 8.47
N THR A 31 2.12 -20.50 8.74
CA THR A 31 2.31 -21.80 9.40
C THR A 31 2.69 -22.93 8.43
N THR A 32 2.50 -22.69 7.13
CA THR A 32 2.81 -23.65 6.07
C THR A 32 4.12 -23.30 5.38
N PRO A 33 4.96 -24.30 5.04
CA PRO A 33 6.17 -24.03 4.28
C PRO A 33 5.82 -23.51 2.88
N PRO A 34 6.68 -22.66 2.29
CA PRO A 34 6.48 -22.16 0.95
C PRO A 34 6.35 -23.33 -0.03
N THR A 35 5.29 -23.29 -0.85
CA THR A 35 5.04 -24.31 -1.86
C THR A 35 5.66 -23.85 -3.17
N THR A 36 6.56 -24.65 -3.72
CA THR A 36 7.23 -24.37 -5.00
C THR A 36 6.19 -24.06 -6.08
N GLY A 37 6.33 -22.88 -6.71
CA GLY A 37 5.44 -22.42 -7.78
C GLY A 37 4.07 -21.87 -7.33
N ARG A 38 3.80 -21.82 -6.01
CA ARG A 38 2.55 -21.24 -5.45
C ARG A 38 2.80 -20.15 -4.41
N THR A 39 4.03 -19.97 -3.96
CA THR A 39 4.39 -18.87 -3.08
C THR A 39 4.93 -17.69 -3.87
N TRP A 40 4.34 -16.52 -3.63
CA TRP A 40 4.72 -15.26 -4.25
C TRP A 40 5.14 -14.28 -3.16
N TYR A 41 6.18 -13.49 -3.42
CA TYR A 41 6.68 -12.50 -2.49
C TYR A 41 6.59 -11.13 -3.14
N LEU A 42 6.11 -10.14 -2.39
CA LEU A 42 6.14 -8.74 -2.79
C LEU A 42 7.36 -8.07 -2.15
N PRO A 43 8.25 -7.45 -2.94
CA PRO A 43 9.33 -6.65 -2.38
C PRO A 43 8.75 -5.45 -1.64
N GLN A 44 9.27 -5.20 -0.43
CA GLN A 44 8.89 -4.07 0.42
C GLN A 44 10.07 -3.14 0.58
N PHE A 45 9.83 -1.83 0.49
CA PHE A 45 10.84 -0.82 0.82
C PHE A 45 10.22 0.39 1.52
N ALA A 46 11.05 1.07 2.32
CA ALA A 46 10.68 2.26 3.05
C ALA A 46 10.85 3.51 2.16
N VAL A 47 9.87 4.41 2.18
CA VAL A 47 9.93 5.72 1.53
C VAL A 47 9.72 6.81 2.57
N ILE A 48 10.62 7.79 2.59
CA ILE A 48 10.53 8.96 3.45
C ILE A 48 10.27 10.19 2.58
N HIS A 49 9.22 10.94 2.90
CA HIS A 49 8.94 12.19 2.20
C HIS A 49 9.82 13.31 2.78
N PRO A 50 10.59 14.06 1.95
CA PRO A 50 11.53 15.08 2.45
C PRO A 50 10.89 16.15 3.35
N ALA A 51 9.64 16.54 3.06
CA ALA A 51 8.89 17.52 3.87
C ALA A 51 8.18 16.93 5.10
N LYS A 52 8.21 15.61 5.32
CA LYS A 52 7.56 14.94 6.46
C LYS A 52 8.56 14.05 7.18
N LEU A 53 9.60 14.69 7.71
CA LEU A 53 10.65 14.04 8.51
C LEU A 53 10.02 13.30 9.68
N GLY A 54 10.38 12.04 9.87
CA GLY A 54 9.86 11.17 10.95
C GLY A 54 8.68 10.27 10.55
N LYS A 55 8.04 10.48 9.40
CA LYS A 55 7.01 9.55 8.88
C LYS A 55 7.57 8.72 7.74
N VAL A 56 7.75 7.42 8.00
CA VAL A 56 8.11 6.43 6.98
C VAL A 56 6.83 5.80 6.42
N ARG A 57 6.82 5.54 5.12
CA ARG A 57 5.79 4.73 4.46
C ARG A 57 6.45 3.48 3.91
N ASP A 58 6.01 2.31 4.35
CA ASP A 58 6.41 1.08 3.68
C ASP A 58 5.54 0.89 2.43
N VAL A 59 6.21 0.51 1.35
CA VAL A 59 5.60 0.32 0.04
C VAL A 59 5.84 -1.11 -0.40
N PHE A 60 4.76 -1.82 -0.69
CA PHE A 60 4.79 -3.10 -1.39
C PHE A 60 4.81 -2.83 -2.90
N ASP A 61 5.87 -3.23 -3.57
CA ASP A 61 6.02 -2.99 -5.00
C ASP A 61 5.45 -4.16 -5.81
N ALA A 62 4.17 -4.05 -6.11
CA ALA A 62 3.42 -4.98 -6.95
C ALA A 62 3.77 -4.89 -8.45
N ALA A 63 4.55 -3.88 -8.87
CA ALA A 63 4.96 -3.69 -10.26
C ALA A 63 6.30 -4.38 -10.58
N VAL A 64 7.06 -4.81 -9.56
CA VAL A 64 8.29 -5.59 -9.78
C VAL A 64 7.99 -6.85 -10.59
N ARG A 65 8.78 -7.05 -11.64
CA ARG A 65 8.63 -8.18 -12.56
C ARG A 65 9.49 -9.35 -12.11
N SER A 66 8.89 -10.53 -12.05
CA SER A 66 9.56 -11.82 -11.92
C SER A 66 9.14 -12.69 -13.10
N GLY A 67 10.12 -13.28 -13.81
CA GLY A 67 9.83 -14.12 -14.97
C GLY A 67 8.97 -13.44 -16.03
N TRP A 68 9.26 -12.17 -16.34
CA TRP A 68 8.56 -11.34 -17.33
C TRP A 68 7.13 -10.92 -16.97
N THR A 69 6.63 -11.16 -15.76
CA THR A 69 5.30 -10.66 -15.32
C THR A 69 5.39 -10.04 -13.92
N SER A 70 4.48 -9.13 -13.60
CA SER A 70 4.33 -8.51 -12.26
C SER A 70 3.03 -8.95 -11.59
N PHE A 71 2.87 -8.70 -10.29
CA PHE A 71 1.63 -9.00 -9.58
C PHE A 71 0.42 -8.29 -10.25
N ASN A 72 0.61 -7.03 -10.64
CA ASN A 72 -0.44 -6.24 -11.31
C ASN A 72 -0.89 -6.84 -12.65
N ASP A 73 -0.02 -7.59 -13.36
CA ASP A 73 -0.37 -8.21 -14.65
C ASP A 73 -1.35 -9.39 -14.49
N HIS A 74 -1.46 -9.95 -13.27
CA HIS A 74 -2.31 -11.11 -12.95
C HIS A 74 -3.59 -10.74 -12.19
N LEU A 75 -3.81 -9.45 -11.91
CA LEU A 75 -5.07 -8.98 -11.33
C LEU A 75 -6.18 -8.99 -12.39
N LEU A 76 -7.33 -9.55 -12.02
CA LEU A 76 -8.51 -9.48 -12.88
C LEU A 76 -9.04 -8.03 -12.88
N PRO A 77 -9.51 -7.52 -14.04
CA PRO A 77 -10.14 -6.22 -14.08
C PRO A 77 -11.46 -6.27 -13.31
N ASP A 78 -11.56 -5.46 -12.27
CA ASP A 78 -12.78 -5.30 -11.50
C ASP A 78 -13.72 -4.26 -12.14
N LEU A 79 -15.00 -4.32 -11.75
CA LEU A 79 -15.96 -3.26 -12.07
C LEU A 79 -15.57 -1.99 -11.30
N ASP A 80 -15.60 -0.84 -11.98
CA ASP A 80 -15.41 0.44 -11.30
C ASP A 80 -16.62 0.76 -10.40
N LEU A 81 -16.44 0.52 -9.10
CA LEU A 81 -17.41 0.82 -8.05
C LEU A 81 -17.22 2.24 -7.50
N GLN A 82 -16.16 2.95 -7.88
CA GLN A 82 -15.88 4.28 -7.37
C GLN A 82 -16.81 5.30 -8.03
N GLN A 83 -17.43 6.14 -7.19
CA GLN A 83 -18.17 7.28 -7.71
C GLN A 83 -17.19 8.30 -8.28
N SER A 84 -17.55 8.92 -9.40
CA SER A 84 -16.69 9.94 -10.00
C SER A 84 -16.42 11.07 -8.99
N LEU A 85 -15.15 11.47 -8.85
CA LEU A 85 -14.76 12.54 -7.94
C LEU A 85 -15.53 13.83 -8.23
N GLN A 86 -15.73 14.14 -9.51
CA GLN A 86 -16.54 15.29 -9.93
C GLN A 86 -17.98 15.19 -9.41
N GLY A 87 -18.62 14.02 -9.52
CA GLY A 87 -19.98 13.82 -9.01
C GLY A 87 -20.04 13.93 -7.48
N VAL A 88 -19.02 13.43 -6.78
CA VAL A 88 -18.90 13.58 -5.33
C VAL A 88 -18.80 15.07 -4.95
N LEU A 89 -17.86 15.80 -5.55
CA LEU A 89 -17.65 17.23 -5.25
C LEU A 89 -18.90 18.08 -5.56
N MET A 90 -19.59 17.81 -6.67
CA MET A 90 -20.83 18.51 -7.01
C MET A 90 -21.90 18.35 -5.94
N ARG A 91 -22.06 17.14 -5.37
CA ARG A 91 -23.02 16.89 -4.29
C ARG A 91 -22.63 17.54 -2.96
N PHE A 92 -21.33 17.59 -2.67
CA PHE A 92 -20.81 18.30 -1.49
C PHE A 92 -21.16 19.80 -1.53
N CYS A 93 -21.25 20.40 -2.72
CA CYS A 93 -21.61 21.80 -2.90
C CYS A 93 -23.13 22.08 -2.95
N GLN A 94 -23.99 21.07 -2.89
CA GLN A 94 -25.45 21.26 -2.99
C GLN A 94 -26.09 21.77 -1.70
N HIS A 95 -25.41 21.62 -0.56
CA HIS A 95 -25.96 21.93 0.75
C HIS A 95 -25.07 22.94 1.48
N GLU A 96 -25.65 23.66 2.43
CA GLU A 96 -24.95 24.70 3.21
C GLU A 96 -23.82 24.13 4.07
N ILE A 97 -23.93 22.87 4.48
CA ILE A 97 -22.99 22.20 5.36
C ILE A 97 -22.51 20.92 4.70
N ALA A 98 -21.19 20.77 4.61
CA ALA A 98 -20.52 19.55 4.17
C ALA A 98 -19.64 18.98 5.29
N VAL A 99 -19.66 17.67 5.47
CA VAL A 99 -18.82 16.96 6.43
C VAL A 99 -17.84 16.08 5.67
N ALA A 100 -16.56 16.21 5.99
CA ALA A 100 -15.49 15.38 5.45
C ALA A 100 -14.69 14.79 6.61
N ALA A 101 -14.30 13.53 6.47
CA ALA A 101 -13.44 12.82 7.40
C ALA A 101 -12.49 11.92 6.60
N ASP A 102 -11.29 11.71 7.14
CA ASP A 102 -10.36 10.72 6.64
C ASP A 102 -10.59 9.42 7.41
N VAL A 103 -10.66 8.29 6.69
CA VAL A 103 -10.77 6.96 7.33
C VAL A 103 -9.36 6.44 7.50
N GLU A 104 -8.92 6.39 8.76
CA GLU A 104 -7.65 5.79 9.11
C GLU A 104 -7.64 4.32 8.71
N GLU A 105 -6.57 3.88 8.05
CA GLU A 105 -6.31 2.48 7.69
C GLU A 105 -7.42 1.82 6.83
N MET A 106 -8.09 2.59 5.96
CA MET A 106 -9.21 2.12 5.12
C MET A 106 -9.00 0.79 4.36
N PHE A 107 -7.76 0.46 3.98
CA PHE A 107 -7.43 -0.72 3.16
C PHE A 107 -6.65 -1.81 3.92
N LEU A 108 -6.41 -1.63 5.23
CA LEU A 108 -5.59 -2.53 6.05
C LEU A 108 -6.46 -3.36 7.00
#